data_AF-A0A7K0ESC8-F1
#
_entry.id   AF-A0A7K0ESC8-F1
#
_cell.length_a   1.000
_cell.length_b   1.000
_cell.length_c   1.000
_cell.angle_alpha   90.00
_cell.angle_beta   90.00
_cell.angle_gamma   90.00
#
_symmetry.space_group_name_H-M   'P 1'
#
loop_
_entity.id
_entity.type
_entity.pdbx_description
1 polymer ?
#
loop_
_entity_poly.entity_id
_entity_poly.type
_entity_poly.pdbx_seq_one_letter_code
_entity_poly.pdbx_strand_id
1 'polypeptide(L)'
;MSPILKIVFAVPLVLNALITTFYFVLNFWGVLTGMGPSHSRINDWIVLTGLATILALLGWAYHLAIVQERSLAGFGVLGLSILAWPLIFLAMLLFGKVHWQ
;
A
#
# COMPACT_ATOMS: atom_id res chain seq x y z
N MET A 1 8.45 9.10 23.06
CA MET A 1 8.63 9.81 21.75
C MET A 1 8.10 11.24 21.85
N SER A 2 8.81 12.26 21.35
CA SER A 2 8.33 13.65 21.46
C SER A 2 7.03 13.87 20.65
N PRO A 3 6.11 14.75 21.10
CA PRO A 3 4.82 14.98 20.41
C PRO A 3 4.99 15.44 18.95
N ILE A 4 6.02 16.24 18.69
CA ILE A 4 6.37 16.74 17.35
C ILE A 4 6.70 15.57 16.42
N LEU A 5 7.49 14.60 16.89
CA LEU A 5 7.87 13.44 16.07
C LEU A 5 6.65 12.58 15.72
N LYS A 6 5.65 12.51 16.61
CA LYS A 6 4.40 11.76 16.36
C LYS A 6 3.59 12.43 15.26
N ILE A 7 3.54 13.76 15.23
CA ILE A 7 2.88 14.53 14.17
C ILE A 7 3.62 14.35 12.83
N VAL A 8 4.94 14.51 12.82
CA VAL A 8 5.78 14.36 11.61
C VAL A 8 5.66 12.96 11.02
N PHE A 9 5.49 11.93 11.86
CA PHE A 9 5.23 10.56 11.41
C PHE A 9 3.77 10.33 10.96
N ALA A 10 2.80 10.89 11.68
CA ALA A 10 1.38 10.65 11.42
C ALA A 10 0.92 11.23 10.08
N VAL A 11 1.43 12.39 9.67
CA VAL A 11 1.06 13.02 8.39
C VAL A 11 1.34 12.11 7.18
N PRO A 12 2.58 11.65 6.93
CA PRO A 12 2.86 10.76 5.81
C PRO A 12 2.19 9.39 5.96
N LEU A 13 2.04 8.87 7.19
CA LEU A 13 1.33 7.63 7.45
C LEU A 13 -0.14 7.71 7.00
N VAL A 14 -0.86 8.75 7.42
CA VAL A 14 -2.28 8.95 7.10
C VAL A 14 -2.47 9.20 5.61
N LEU A 15 -1.62 10.03 4.99
CA LEU A 15 -1.66 10.25 3.55
C LEU A 15 -1.44 8.97 2.76
N ASN A 16 -0.43 8.17 3.10
CA ASN A 16 -0.19 6.90 2.42
C ASN A 16 -1.35 5.93 2.66
N ALA A 17 -1.89 5.85 3.88
CA ALA A 17 -3.04 5.00 4.18
C ALA A 17 -4.29 5.38 3.39
N LEU A 18 -4.58 6.68 3.26
CA LEU A 18 -5.72 7.17 2.46
C LEU A 18 -5.56 6.81 0.99
N ILE A 19 -4.37 7.04 0.42
CA ILE A 19 -4.08 6.72 -0.99
C ILE A 19 -4.20 5.20 -1.20
N THR A 20 -3.51 4.39 -0.40
CA THR A 20 -3.55 2.92 -0.52
C THR A 20 -4.97 2.39 -0.37
N THR A 21 -5.74 2.89 0.61
CA THR A 21 -7.13 2.46 0.82
C THR A 21 -8.01 2.83 -0.37
N PHE A 22 -7.86 4.05 -0.92
CA PHE A 22 -8.60 4.48 -2.10
C PHE A 22 -8.36 3.55 -3.30
N TYR A 23 -7.10 3.26 -3.62
CA TYR A 23 -6.77 2.32 -4.70
C TYR A 23 -7.20 0.89 -4.39
N PHE A 24 -7.15 0.46 -3.13
CA PHE A 24 -7.61 -0.86 -2.72
C PHE A 24 -9.10 -1.02 -3.00
N VAL A 25 -9.91 -0.05 -2.59
CA VAL A 25 -11.37 -0.06 -2.83
C VAL A 25 -11.68 -0.06 -4.32
N LEU A 26 -11.01 0.76 -5.13
CA LEU A 26 -11.22 0.78 -6.58
C LEU A 26 -10.89 -0.56 -7.25
N ASN A 27 -9.76 -1.18 -6.90
CA ASN A 27 -9.37 -2.47 -7.45
C ASN A 27 -10.29 -3.59 -6.93
N PHE A 28 -10.70 -3.54 -5.66
CA PHE A 28 -11.65 -4.50 -5.08
C PHE A 28 -13.01 -4.44 -5.77
N TRP A 29 -13.51 -3.23 -6.00
CA TRP A 29 -14.72 -3.02 -6.77
C TRP A 29 -14.57 -3.50 -8.22
N GLY A 30 -13.41 -3.28 -8.82
CA GLY A 30 -13.04 -3.80 -10.14
C GLY A 30 -13.10 -5.32 -10.25
N VAL A 31 -12.55 -6.03 -9.25
CA VAL A 31 -12.65 -7.50 -9.15
C VAL A 31 -14.09 -7.97 -9.05
N LEU A 32 -14.91 -7.31 -8.21
CA LEU A 32 -16.30 -7.70 -7.97
C LEU A 32 -17.22 -7.46 -9.17
N THR A 33 -17.05 -6.33 -9.86
CA THR A 33 -17.94 -5.92 -10.96
C THR A 33 -17.45 -6.35 -12.33
N GLY A 34 -16.18 -6.77 -12.45
CA GLY A 34 -15.54 -7.03 -13.74
C GLY A 34 -15.25 -5.78 -14.56
N MET A 35 -15.53 -4.58 -14.01
CA MET A 35 -15.20 -3.28 -14.60
C MET A 35 -14.03 -2.63 -13.84
N GLY A 36 -12.96 -3.39 -13.67
CA GLY A 36 -11.75 -2.91 -13.01
C GLY A 36 -10.91 -1.99 -13.90
N PRO A 37 -10.09 -1.11 -13.31
CA PRO A 37 -9.13 -0.31 -14.06
C PRO A 37 -8.02 -1.16 -14.71
N SER A 38 -7.84 -2.43 -14.30
CA SER A 38 -6.91 -3.34 -14.96
C SER A 38 -7.60 -4.20 -16.02
N HIS A 39 -6.90 -4.46 -17.13
CA HIS A 39 -7.45 -5.17 -18.29
C HIS A 39 -7.61 -6.69 -18.08
N SER A 40 -7.21 -7.23 -16.92
CA SER A 40 -7.29 -8.67 -16.61
C SER A 40 -7.52 -8.90 -15.12
N ARG A 41 -8.46 -9.79 -14.77
CA ARG A 41 -8.75 -10.16 -13.36
C ARG A 41 -7.51 -10.64 -12.59
N ILE A 42 -6.55 -11.29 -13.27
CA ILE A 42 -5.30 -11.73 -12.64
C ILE A 42 -4.47 -10.54 -12.17
N ASN A 43 -4.41 -9.47 -12.99
CA ASN A 43 -3.72 -8.24 -12.61
C ASN A 43 -4.45 -7.54 -11.46
N ASP A 44 -5.79 -7.50 -11.45
CA ASP A 44 -6.53 -6.92 -10.33
C ASP A 44 -6.19 -7.62 -9.00
N TRP A 45 -6.13 -8.96 -8.96
CA TRP A 45 -5.77 -9.71 -7.75
C TRP A 45 -4.33 -9.47 -7.29
N ILE A 46 -3.37 -9.37 -8.21
CA ILE A 46 -1.96 -9.05 -7.88
C ILE A 46 -1.89 -7.67 -7.22
N VAL A 47 -2.58 -6.69 -7.80
CA VAL A 47 -2.62 -5.32 -7.31
C VAL A 47 -3.29 -5.25 -5.95
N LEU A 48 -4.40 -5.98 -5.77
CA LEU A 48 -5.13 -6.03 -4.52
C LEU A 48 -4.29 -6.62 -3.39
N THR A 49 -3.55 -7.69 -3.67
CA THR A 49 -2.62 -8.32 -2.73
C THR A 49 -1.47 -7.39 -2.37
N GLY A 50 -0.93 -6.68 -3.35
CA GLY A 50 0.09 -5.65 -3.11
C GLY A 50 -0.42 -4.52 -2.22
N LEU A 51 -1.60 -3.98 -2.51
CA LEU A 51 -2.22 -2.91 -1.73
C LEU A 51 -2.58 -3.36 -0.31
N ALA A 52 -3.08 -4.58 -0.14
CA ALA A 52 -3.31 -5.18 1.18
C ALA A 52 -2.01 -5.27 2.00
N THR A 53 -0.91 -5.64 1.35
CA THR A 53 0.41 -5.69 1.99
C THR A 53 0.87 -4.31 2.43
N ILE A 54 0.66 -3.27 1.61
CA ILE A 54 0.96 -1.87 1.99
C ILE A 54 0.12 -1.44 3.20
N LEU A 55 -1.19 -1.76 3.24
CA LEU A 55 -2.04 -1.46 4.39
C LEU A 55 -1.55 -2.15 5.67
N ALA A 56 -1.14 -3.42 5.57
CA ALA A 56 -0.57 -4.16 6.70
C ALA A 56 0.73 -3.53 7.20
N LEU A 57 1.64 -3.13 6.29
CA LEU A 57 2.87 -2.42 6.64
C LEU A 57 2.57 -1.07 7.30
N LEU A 58 1.57 -0.33 6.84
CA LEU A 58 1.16 0.94 7.46
C LEU A 58 0.59 0.74 8.87
N GLY A 59 -0.27 -0.27 9.06
CA GLY A 59 -0.77 -0.64 10.39
C GLY A 59 0.37 -1.04 11.33
N TRP A 60 1.36 -1.77 10.82
CA TRP A 60 2.54 -2.15 11.60
C TRP A 60 3.44 -0.95 11.91
N ALA A 61 3.65 -0.04 10.96
CA ALA A 61 4.40 1.19 11.15
C ALA A 61 3.75 2.07 12.24
N TYR A 62 2.42 2.19 12.22
CA TYR A 62 1.65 2.86 13.28
C TYR A 62 1.86 2.19 14.64
N HIS A 63 1.73 0.87 14.71
CA HIS A 63 1.89 0.14 15.97
C HIS A 63 3.31 0.31 16.54
N LEU A 64 4.35 0.22 15.70
CA LEU A 64 5.73 0.41 16.12
C LEU A 64 6.02 1.85 16.58
N ALA A 65 5.63 2.85 15.80
CA ALA A 65 5.95 4.25 16.10
C ALA A 65 5.13 4.83 17.25
N ILE A 66 3.82 4.56 17.29
CA ILE A 66 2.87 5.22 18.20
C ILE A 66 2.62 4.40 19.45
N VAL A 67 2.42 3.08 19.33
CA VAL A 67 2.07 2.22 20.48
C VAL A 67 3.31 1.73 21.21
N GLN A 68 4.34 1.28 20.48
CA GLN A 68 5.57 0.74 21.06
C GLN A 68 6.67 1.80 21.26
N GLU A 69 6.42 3.05 20.84
CA GLU A 69 7.36 4.17 20.86
C GLU A 69 8.71 3.94 20.15
N ARG A 70 8.78 2.92 19.27
CA ARG A 70 9.95 2.59 18.46
C ARG A 70 9.92 3.37 17.15
N SER A 71 10.15 4.67 17.25
CA SER A 71 10.02 5.62 16.14
C SER A 71 10.86 5.25 14.92
N LEU A 72 12.16 4.94 15.09
CA LEU A 72 13.05 4.57 13.98
C LEU A 72 12.57 3.34 13.20
N ALA A 73 12.12 2.31 13.91
CA ALA A 73 11.57 1.11 13.29
C ALA A 73 10.27 1.44 12.53
N GLY A 74 9.39 2.27 13.12
CA GLY A 74 8.17 2.73 12.46
C GLY A 74 8.43 3.54 11.19
N PHE A 75 9.41 4.46 11.20
CA PHE A 75 9.86 5.19 10.01
C PHE A 75 10.44 4.25 8.95
N GLY A 76 11.20 3.22 9.36
CA GLY A 76 11.70 2.19 8.46
C GLY A 76 10.56 1.44 7.75
N VAL A 77 9.56 0.98 8.49
CA VAL A 77 8.40 0.28 7.92
C VAL A 77 7.55 1.21 7.05
N LEU A 78 7.40 2.48 7.43
CA LEU A 78 6.76 3.49 6.58
C LEU A 78 7.51 3.66 5.25
N GLY A 79 8.85 3.73 5.29
CA GLY A 79 9.68 3.77 4.08
C GLY A 79 9.48 2.52 3.19
N LEU A 80 9.43 1.33 3.78
CA LEU A 80 9.14 0.08 3.06
C LEU A 80 7.76 0.11 2.40
N SER A 81 6.75 0.67 3.06
CA SER A 81 5.40 0.81 2.49
C SER A 81 5.38 1.73 1.27
N ILE A 82 6.26 2.74 1.22
CA ILE A 82 6.41 3.64 0.06
C ILE A 82 7.14 2.91 -1.07
N LEU A 83 8.18 2.14 -0.76
CA LEU A 83 8.94 1.35 -1.75
C LEU A 83 8.13 0.20 -2.36
N ALA A 84 7.10 -0.29 -1.67
CA ALA A 84 6.20 -1.30 -2.18
C ALA A 84 5.36 -0.81 -3.38
N TRP A 85 5.09 0.50 -3.51
CA TRP A 85 4.35 1.05 -4.65
C TRP A 85 5.03 0.80 -6.01
N PRO A 86 6.32 1.15 -6.20
CA PRO A 86 7.06 0.78 -7.41
C PRO A 86 7.07 -0.73 -7.69
N LEU A 87 7.13 -1.56 -6.66
CA LEU A 87 7.13 -3.02 -6.81
C LEU A 87 5.79 -3.54 -7.36
N ILE A 88 4.66 -2.99 -6.88
CA ILE A 88 3.32 -3.31 -7.41
C ILE A 88 3.24 -2.89 -8.88
N PHE A 89 3.75 -1.71 -9.22
CA PHE A 89 3.77 -1.22 -10.59
C PHE A 89 4.63 -2.10 -11.50
N LEU A 90 5.80 -2.54 -11.02
CA LEU A 90 6.66 -3.48 -11.74
C LEU A 90 5.97 -4.84 -11.95
N ALA A 91 5.27 -5.35 -10.93
CA ALA A 91 4.48 -6.57 -11.05
C ALA A 91 3.38 -6.41 -12.12
N MET A 92 2.63 -5.30 -12.11
CA MET A 92 1.64 -4.99 -13.15
C MET A 92 2.28 -5.00 -14.56
N LEU A 93 3.48 -4.44 -14.73
CA LEU A 93 4.17 -4.42 -16.03
C LEU A 93 4.62 -5.81 -16.50
N LEU A 94 5.11 -6.65 -15.58
CA LEU A 94 5.57 -8.01 -15.90
C LEU A 94 4.40 -8.93 -16.25
N PHE A 95 3.32 -8.88 -15.48
CA PHE A 95 2.16 -9.75 -15.67
C PHE A 95 1.15 -9.19 -16.69
N GLY A 96 1.12 -7.89 -16.93
CA GLY A 96 0.31 -7.25 -17.99
C GLY A 96 0.77 -7.57 -19.41
N LYS A 97 2.05 -7.90 -19.61
CA LYS A 97 2.57 -8.30 -20.93
C LYS A 97 2.19 -9.73 -21.35
N VAL A 98 1.72 -10.57 -20.43
CA VAL A 98 1.37 -11.98 -20.69
C VAL A 98 0.07 -12.13 -21.50
N HIS A 99 -0.68 -11.05 -21.77
CA HIS A 99 -1.96 -11.10 -22.52
C HIS A 99 -1.94 -10.34 -23.85
N TRP A 100 -0.76 -9.95 -24.36
CA TRP A 100 -0.58 -9.42 -25.73
C TRP A 100 -0.12 -10.50 -26.72
N GLN A 101 -0.38 -11.77 -26.41
CA GLN A 101 -0.25 -12.93 -27.31
C GLN A 101 -1.60 -13.63 -27.39
#